data_AF-A0A8S3HHY7-F1
#
_entry.id   AF-A0A8S3HHY7-F1
#
_cell.length_a   1.000
_cell.length_b   1.000
_cell.length_c   1.000
_cell.angle_alpha   90.00
_cell.angle_beta   90.00
_cell.angle_gamma   90.00
#
_symmetry.space_group_name_H-M   'P 1'
#
loop_
_entity.id
_entity.type
_entity.pdbx_description
1 polymer ?
#
loop_
_entity_poly.entity_id
_entity_poly.type
_entity_poly.pdbx_seq_one_letter_code
_entity_poly.pdbx_strand_id
1 'polypeptide(L)' 'EDDLRVASEDEVFEACLRWLNHAPEQRKTDFHSILQYIRLAFISPYVLMDKVATCKIVQEDGICRELLHEALQFHLL' A
#
# COMPACT_ATOMS: atom_id res chain seq x y z
N GLU A 1 -16.02 12.92 -19.86
CA GLU A 1 -16.08 11.45 -19.89
C GLU A 1 -14.67 10.95 -19.65
N ASP A 2 -14.25 11.00 -18.38
CA ASP A 2 -12.95 10.52 -17.96
C ASP A 2 -13.08 9.02 -17.70
N ASP A 3 -13.13 8.25 -18.79
CA ASP A 3 -13.10 6.78 -18.79
C ASP A 3 -11.66 6.32 -18.47
N LEU A 4 -11.19 6.70 -17.29
CA LEU A 4 -10.09 6.04 -16.65
C LEU A 4 -10.71 4.76 -16.11
N ARG A 5 -10.57 3.67 -16.87
CA ARG A 5 -10.78 2.28 -16.45
C ARG A 5 -9.82 1.95 -15.30
N VAL A 6 -9.92 2.68 -14.20
CA VAL A 6 -9.03 2.59 -13.04
C VAL A 6 -9.42 1.31 -12.33
N ALA A 7 -8.72 0.25 -12.73
CA ALA A 7 -8.14 -0.73 -11.83
C ALA A 7 -8.08 -0.14 -10.41
N SER A 8 -8.92 -0.64 -9.51
CA SER A 8 -9.04 -0.19 -8.12
C SER A 8 -7.65 0.02 -7.49
N GLU A 9 -7.51 0.87 -6.47
CA GLU A 9 -6.21 1.03 -5.78
C GLU A 9 -5.65 -0.30 -5.23
N ASP A 10 -6.51 -1.31 -5.11
CA ASP A 10 -6.16 -2.72 -4.96
C ASP A 10 -5.17 -3.24 -6.03
N GLU A 11 -5.42 -3.01 -7.32
CA GLU A 11 -4.53 -3.42 -8.42
C GLU A 11 -3.25 -2.59 -8.47
N VAL A 12 -3.34 -1.28 -8.17
CA VAL A 12 -2.15 -0.41 -8.08
C VAL A 12 -1.25 -0.92 -6.96
N PHE A 13 -1.84 -1.24 -5.81
CA PHE A 13 -1.14 -1.80 -4.68
C PHE A 13 -0.57 -3.19 -5.00
N GLU A 14 -1.31 -4.04 -5.70
CA GLU A 14 -0.82 -5.36 -6.12
C GLU A 14 0.35 -5.23 -7.11
N ALA A 15 0.29 -4.28 -8.04
CA ALA A 15 1.40 -3.96 -8.94
C ALA A 15 2.63 -3.45 -8.17
N CYS A 16 2.43 -2.58 -7.17
CA CYS A 16 3.49 -2.12 -6.27
C CYS A 16 4.09 -3.26 -5.44
N LEU A 17 3.28 -4.20 -4.97
CA LEU A 17 3.75 -5.40 -4.28
C LEU A 17 4.55 -6.32 -5.21
N ARG A 18 4.09 -6.54 -6.45
CA ARG A 18 4.83 -7.31 -7.46
C ARG A 18 6.16 -6.62 -7.78
N TRP A 19 6.17 -5.29 -7.87
CA TRP A 19 7.37 -4.50 -8.07
C TRP A 19 8.33 -4.58 -6.87
N LEU A 20 7.81 -4.57 -5.64
CA LEU A 20 8.58 -4.71 -4.42
C LEU A 20 9.18 -6.12 -4.29
N ASN A 21 8.39 -7.16 -4.57
CA ASN A 21 8.81 -8.56 -4.49
C ASN A 21 9.98 -8.87 -5.44
N HIS A 22 10.09 -8.16 -6.57
CA HIS A 22 11.19 -8.35 -7.49
C HIS A 22 12.56 -7.89 -6.94
N ALA A 23 12.61 -6.89 -6.04
CA ALA A 23 13.86 -6.47 -5.40
C ALA A 23 13.59 -5.80 -4.02
N PRO A 24 13.27 -6.59 -2.98
CA PRO A 24 12.75 -6.07 -1.71
C PRO A 24 13.75 -5.23 -0.93
N GLU A 25 15.05 -5.51 -1.04
CA GLU A 25 16.08 -4.82 -0.25
C GLU A 25 16.42 -3.42 -0.80
N GLN A 26 16.51 -3.28 -2.13
CA GLN A 26 16.79 -2.00 -2.77
C GLN A 26 15.54 -1.12 -2.91
N ARG A 27 14.36 -1.73 -3.09
CA ARG A 27 13.10 -1.03 -3.36
C ARG A 27 12.25 -0.78 -2.11
N LYS A 28 12.76 -1.06 -0.91
CA LYS A 28 12.08 -0.78 0.37
C LYS A 28 12.13 0.70 0.75
N THR A 29 13.32 1.30 0.66
CA THR A 29 13.46 2.73 0.32
C THR A 29 12.71 2.96 -1.01
N ASP A 30 12.28 4.11 -1.50
CA ASP A 30 11.32 4.18 -2.64
C ASP A 30 9.91 3.59 -2.38
N PHE A 31 9.74 2.37 -1.86
CA PHE A 31 8.39 1.81 -1.60
C PHE A 31 7.59 2.64 -0.61
N HIS A 32 8.18 3.05 0.51
CA HIS A 32 7.59 4.04 1.42
C HIS A 32 7.17 5.34 0.70
N SER A 33 8.00 5.85 -0.21
CA SER A 33 7.68 7.02 -1.03
C SER A 33 6.60 6.75 -2.07
N ILE A 34 6.42 5.52 -2.54
CA ILE A 34 5.31 5.16 -3.44
C ILE A 34 4.02 4.95 -2.63
N LEU A 35 4.12 4.33 -1.46
CA LEU A 35 3.00 4.04 -0.56
C LEU A 35 2.30 5.32 -0.10
N GLN A 36 3.03 6.41 0.14
CA GLN A 36 2.44 7.72 0.47
C GLN A 36 1.65 8.35 -0.70
N TYR A 37 1.91 7.95 -1.96
CA TYR A 37 1.14 8.43 -3.11
C TYR A 37 -0.10 7.56 -3.37
N ILE A 38 -0.11 6.32 -2.87
CA ILE A 38 -1.26 5.42 -2.92
C ILE A 38 -2.18 5.76 -1.75
N ARG A 39 -3.47 6.00 -2.01
CA ARG A 39 -4.42 6.24 -0.93
C ARG A 39 -4.87 4.88 -0.41
N LEU A 40 -4.09 4.35 0.52
CA LEU A 40 -4.42 3.14 1.26
C LEU A 40 -5.85 3.18 1.84
N ALA A 41 -6.37 4.36 2.18
CA ALA A 41 -7.74 4.63 2.62
C ALA A 41 -8.86 4.25 1.61
N PHE A 42 -8.53 4.00 0.35
CA PHE A 42 -9.47 3.53 -0.68
C PHE A 42 -9.32 2.02 -0.95
N ILE A 43 -8.35 1.36 -0.32
CA ILE A 43 -8.15 -0.09 -0.39
C ILE A 43 -9.02 -0.76 0.67
N SER A 44 -9.57 -1.93 0.40
CA SER A 44 -10.37 -2.63 1.41
C SER A 44 -9.52 -2.96 2.66
N PRO A 45 -10.04 -2.78 3.89
CA PRO A 45 -9.31 -3.04 5.12
C PRO A 45 -8.85 -4.51 5.23
N TYR A 46 -9.59 -5.43 4.60
CA TYR A 46 -9.19 -6.83 4.46
C TYR A 46 -7.85 -6.98 3.72
N VAL A 47 -7.67 -6.28 2.60
CA VAL A 47 -6.45 -6.32 1.79
C VAL A 47 -5.31 -5.58 2.48
N LEU A 48 -5.62 -4.46 3.15
CA LEU A 48 -4.64 -3.77 4.00
C LEU A 48 -4.06 -4.71 5.07
N MET A 49 -4.90 -5.47 5.78
CA MET A 49 -4.43 -6.44 6.77
C MET A 49 -3.78 -7.69 6.14
N ASP A 50 -4.34 -8.23 5.07
CA ASP A 50 -3.84 -9.48 4.45
C ASP A 50 -2.52 -9.28 3.70
N LYS A 51 -2.35 -8.14 3.03
CA LYS A 51 -1.22 -7.88 2.12
C LYS A 51 -0.24 -6.84 2.65
N VAL A 52 -0.71 -5.68 3.12
CA VAL A 52 0.16 -4.59 3.59
C VAL A 52 0.77 -4.96 4.95
N ALA A 53 -0.07 -5.40 5.90
CA ALA A 53 0.38 -5.70 7.26
C ALA A 53 1.26 -6.97 7.35
N THR A 54 1.11 -7.92 6.42
CA THR A 54 1.94 -9.13 6.32
C THR A 54 3.29 -8.87 5.64
N CYS A 55 3.46 -7.70 5.00
CA CYS A 55 4.69 -7.33 4.36
C CYS A 55 5.74 -6.95 5.42
N LYS A 56 6.81 -7.75 5.54
CA LYS A 56 7.92 -7.47 6.48
C LYS A 56 8.50 -6.06 6.32
N ILE A 57 8.54 -5.60 5.08
CA ILE A 57 9.06 -4.29 4.67
C ILE A 57 8.27 -3.17 5.34
N VAL A 58 6.94 -3.28 5.32
CA VAL A 58 6.02 -2.37 6.01
C VAL A 58 6.23 -2.45 7.52
N GLN A 59 6.39 -3.66 8.07
CA GLN A 59 6.60 -3.82 9.51
C GLN A 59 7.94 -3.31 10.02
N GLU A 60 8.97 -3.29 9.17
CA GLU A 60 10.28 -2.77 9.52
C GLU A 60 10.35 -1.25 9.35
N ASP A 61 9.59 -0.69 8.39
CA ASP A 61 9.55 0.74 8.12
C ASP A 61 8.54 1.47 9.04
N GLY A 62 8.94 2.58 9.65
CA GLY A 62 8.06 3.34 10.53
C GLY A 62 6.97 4.10 9.77
N ILE A 63 7.32 4.63 8.60
CA ILE A 63 6.43 5.49 7.79
C ILE A 63 5.31 4.64 7.19
N CYS A 64 5.64 3.46 6.66
CA CYS A 64 4.64 2.55 6.12
C CYS A 64 3.61 2.09 7.19
N ARG A 65 4.03 1.93 8.45
CA ARG A 65 3.13 1.62 9.57
C ARG A 65 2.19 2.76 9.90
N GLU A 66 2.68 4.00 9.86
CA GLU A 66 1.86 5.19 10.09
C GLU A 66 0.81 5.34 8.98
N LEU A 67 1.22 5.20 7.71
CA LEU A 67 0.31 5.22 6.56
C LEU A 67 -0.78 4.14 6.64
N LEU A 68 -0.43 2.92 7.07
CA LEU A 68 -1.40 1.84 7.30
C LEU A 68 -2.36 2.20 8.44
N HIS A 69 -1.87 2.81 9.52
CA HIS A 69 -2.69 3.24 10.64
C HIS A 69 -3.69 4.30 10.20
N GLU A 70 -3.25 5.32 9.46
CA GLU A 70 -4.12 6.37 8.94
C GLU A 70 -5.21 5.81 8.03
N ALA A 71 -4.86 4.86 7.15
CA ALA A 71 -5.83 4.19 6.28
C ALA A 71 -6.88 3.41 7.08
N LEU A 72 -6.45 2.62 8.08
CA LEU A 72 -7.37 1.89 8.94
C LEU A 72 -8.28 2.83 9.75
N GLN A 73 -7.74 3.94 10.25
CA GLN A 73 -8.57 4.97 10.91
C GLN A 73 -9.60 5.57 9.97
N PHE A 74 -9.23 5.83 8.71
CA PHE A 74 -10.18 6.32 7.72
C PHE A 74 -11.35 5.36 7.48
N HIS A 75 -11.10 4.04 7.52
CA HIS A 75 -12.17 3.03 7.39
C HIS A 75 -13.03 2.84 8.64
N LEU A 76 -12.54 3.26 9.81
CA LEU A 76 -13.24 3.17 11.09
C LEU A 76 -14.14 4.39 11.38
N LEU A 77 -14.03 5.44 10.55
CA LEU A 77 -14.78 6.69 10.65
C LEU A 77 -15.98 6.70 9.70
#